data_AF-A0A347AL47-F1
#
_entry.id   AF-A0A347AL47-F1
#
_cell.length_a   1.000
_cell.length_b   1.000
_cell.length_c   1.000
_cell.angle_alpha   90.00
_cell.angle_beta   90.00
_cell.angle_gamma   90.00
#
_symmetry.space_group_name_H-M   'P 1'
#
loop_
_entity.id
_entity.type
_entity.pdbx_description
1 polymer ?
#
loop_
_entity_poly.entity_id
_entity_poly.type
_entity_poly.pdbx_seq_one_letter_code
_entity_poly.pdbx_strand_id
1 'polypeptide(L)'
;MKVKFLPIVLITLIAVCGLQPLFAADPPPGDTKITAKNGQPLQDITVKAGSEIELQARLYYYMVESRYGTHLWVPELLRYLYFDVYDSSHNLVWSDRAITNLFTANATPHTFTLNKKGTYTLIVKHEGNLKHCQSTTKIYVE
;
A
#
# COMPACT_ATOMS: atom_id res chain seq x y z
N MET A 1 28.88 72.92 8.09
CA MET A 1 28.71 72.10 9.30
C MET A 1 28.39 70.67 8.90
N LYS A 2 29.20 69.70 9.35
CA LYS A 2 28.89 68.26 9.29
C LYS A 2 28.00 67.92 10.49
N VAL A 3 26.91 67.19 10.26
CA VAL A 3 26.25 66.38 11.28
C VAL A 3 25.91 65.03 10.64
N LYS A 4 26.47 63.95 11.19
CA LYS A 4 26.15 62.54 10.91
C LYS A 4 25.15 62.06 11.98
N PHE A 5 24.34 61.04 11.67
CA PHE A 5 23.57 60.08 12.50
C PHE A 5 22.23 59.85 11.79
N LEU A 6 21.67 58.68 11.49
CA LEU A 6 21.97 57.23 11.45
C LEU A 6 20.77 56.63 10.62
N PRO A 7 20.82 55.42 10.03
CA PRO A 7 19.82 54.98 9.06
C PRO A 7 18.59 54.40 9.77
N ILE A 8 17.41 54.97 9.52
CA ILE A 8 16.12 54.43 9.96
C ILE A 8 15.31 54.08 8.70
N VAL A 9 15.72 53.03 7.99
CA VAL A 9 14.80 52.20 7.17
C VAL A 9 15.36 50.79 7.08
N LEU A 10 15.64 50.20 8.25
CA LEU A 10 15.82 48.75 8.42
C LEU A 10 14.69 48.31 9.36
N ILE A 11 13.46 48.23 8.84
CA ILE A 11 12.30 47.43 9.30
C ILE A 11 11.28 47.49 8.14
N THR A 12 11.49 46.67 7.12
CA THR A 12 10.43 46.09 6.29
C THR A 12 10.74 44.60 6.16
N LEU A 13 10.95 43.97 7.30
CA LEU A 13 10.76 42.55 7.47
C LEU A 13 9.31 42.40 7.95
N ILE A 14 8.47 41.78 7.13
CA ILE A 14 7.38 40.85 7.48
C ILE A 14 6.42 40.74 6.30
N ALA A 15 6.15 39.49 5.91
CA ALA A 15 5.00 39.01 5.15
C ALA A 15 5.06 38.99 3.61
N VAL A 16 6.10 38.38 3.01
CA VAL A 16 5.91 37.56 1.80
C VAL A 16 6.77 36.29 1.87
N CYS A 17 6.69 35.55 2.97
CA CYS A 17 7.05 34.13 3.02
C CYS A 17 5.86 33.41 3.64
N GLY A 18 5.10 32.65 2.85
CA GLY A 18 4.07 31.78 3.43
C GLY A 18 2.77 31.57 2.65
N LEU A 19 2.62 32.09 1.43
CA LEU A 19 1.58 31.56 0.54
C LEU A 19 2.09 30.24 -0.06
N GLN A 20 2.26 29.23 0.80
CA GLN A 20 2.10 27.85 0.35
C GLN A 20 0.64 27.73 -0.13
N PRO A 21 0.36 27.13 -1.30
CA PRO A 21 -1.01 26.88 -1.68
C PRO A 21 -1.68 26.07 -0.58
N LEU A 22 -2.69 26.68 0.03
CA LEU A 22 -3.59 26.13 1.06
C LEU A 22 -4.57 25.11 0.42
N PHE A 23 -4.09 24.21 -0.44
CA PHE A 23 -4.87 23.15 -1.09
C PHE A 23 -3.88 22.04 -1.51
N ALA A 24 -3.91 20.79 -1.04
CA ALA A 24 -4.90 20.04 -0.30
C ALA A 24 -4.27 19.48 0.98
N ALA A 25 -4.97 19.58 2.12
CA ALA A 25 -4.75 18.57 3.16
C ALA A 25 -5.09 17.23 2.51
N ASP A 26 -4.14 16.30 2.46
CA ASP A 26 -4.44 14.94 2.03
C ASP A 26 -5.68 14.49 2.82
N PRO A 27 -6.74 13.96 2.16
CA PRO A 27 -7.84 13.38 2.90
C PRO A 27 -7.23 12.41 3.92
N PRO A 28 -7.68 12.42 5.19
CA PRO A 28 -7.10 11.56 6.21
C PRO A 28 -7.03 10.15 5.63
N PRO A 29 -5.85 9.50 5.59
CA PRO A 29 -5.67 8.29 4.81
C PRO A 29 -6.63 7.25 5.39
N GLY A 30 -7.76 7.08 4.70
CA GLY A 30 -8.79 6.12 5.07
C GLY A 30 -8.14 4.75 5.21
N ASP A 31 -8.70 3.94 6.10
CA ASP A 31 -8.16 2.62 6.36
C ASP A 31 -8.04 1.82 5.07
N THR A 32 -6.96 1.06 4.94
CA THR A 32 -6.76 0.16 3.82
C THR A 32 -6.68 -1.28 4.30
N LYS A 33 -7.08 -2.20 3.44
CA LYS A 33 -6.91 -3.63 3.70
C LYS A 33 -6.60 -4.39 2.42
N ILE A 34 -5.92 -5.52 2.58
CA ILE A 34 -5.64 -6.46 1.51
C ILE A 34 -6.46 -7.73 1.72
N THR A 35 -7.06 -8.23 0.65
CA THR A 35 -7.93 -9.41 0.67
C THR A 35 -7.58 -10.35 -0.49
N ALA A 36 -8.12 -11.56 -0.48
CA ALA A 36 -8.16 -12.43 -1.65
C ALA A 36 -9.05 -11.86 -2.76
N LYS A 37 -8.99 -12.48 -3.95
CA LYS A 37 -9.76 -12.09 -5.16
C LYS A 37 -11.28 -12.02 -4.98
N ASN A 38 -11.83 -12.69 -3.96
CA ASN A 38 -13.25 -12.72 -3.64
C ASN A 38 -13.65 -11.70 -2.55
N GLY A 39 -12.72 -10.83 -2.11
CA GLY A 39 -12.97 -9.85 -1.05
C GLY A 39 -12.89 -10.42 0.38
N GLN A 40 -12.67 -11.72 0.53
CA GLN A 40 -12.45 -12.37 1.83
C GLN A 40 -10.98 -12.23 2.25
N PRO A 41 -10.65 -12.36 3.56
CA PRO A 41 -9.26 -12.40 4.01
C PRO A 41 -8.42 -13.41 3.20
N LEU A 42 -7.13 -13.14 3.03
CA LEU A 42 -6.21 -14.12 2.47
C LEU A 42 -6.31 -15.42 3.27
N GLN A 43 -6.43 -16.53 2.55
CA GLN A 43 -6.58 -17.87 3.13
C GLN A 43 -5.31 -18.65 2.91
N ASP A 44 -5.01 -19.53 3.86
CA ASP A 44 -3.91 -20.45 3.71
C ASP A 44 -4.17 -21.37 2.51
N ILE A 45 -3.10 -21.72 1.78
CA ILE A 45 -3.17 -22.62 0.64
C ILE A 45 -2.26 -23.82 0.85
N THR A 46 -2.66 -24.96 0.30
CA THR A 46 -1.84 -26.16 0.23
C THR A 46 -1.54 -26.48 -1.22
N VAL A 47 -0.27 -26.72 -1.54
CA VAL A 47 0.22 -27.00 -2.89
C VAL A 47 1.20 -28.16 -2.85
N LYS A 48 1.43 -28.80 -4.00
CA LYS A 48 2.43 -29.87 -4.11
C LYS A 48 3.81 -29.28 -4.35
N ALA A 49 4.85 -29.91 -3.82
CA ALA A 49 6.22 -29.54 -4.15
C ALA A 49 6.43 -29.52 -5.67
N GLY A 50 6.95 -28.39 -6.18
CA GLY A 50 7.21 -28.18 -7.60
C GLY A 50 5.98 -27.84 -8.46
N SER A 51 4.76 -27.77 -7.89
CA SER A 51 3.61 -27.27 -8.65
C SER A 51 3.67 -25.76 -8.82
N GLU A 52 3.15 -25.27 -9.95
CA GLU A 52 2.96 -23.84 -10.19
C GLU A 52 1.96 -23.25 -9.18
N ILE A 53 2.31 -22.10 -8.61
CA ILE A 53 1.52 -21.35 -7.64
C ILE A 53 1.07 -20.06 -8.30
N GLU A 54 -0.24 -19.84 -8.36
CA GLU A 54 -0.86 -18.59 -8.79
C GLU A 54 -1.45 -17.86 -7.57
N LEU A 55 -1.07 -16.59 -7.39
CA LEU A 55 -1.57 -15.74 -6.32
C LEU A 55 -2.43 -14.62 -6.88
N GLN A 56 -3.45 -14.19 -6.12
CA GLN A 56 -4.25 -13.01 -6.44
C GLN A 56 -4.66 -12.29 -5.16
N ALA A 57 -4.55 -10.96 -5.16
CA ALA A 57 -4.99 -10.12 -4.05
C ALA A 57 -5.68 -8.84 -4.52
N ARG A 58 -6.48 -8.24 -3.66
CA ARG A 58 -7.12 -6.93 -3.86
C ARG A 58 -6.70 -5.97 -2.78
N LEU A 59 -6.58 -4.69 -3.13
CA LEU A 59 -6.48 -3.59 -2.18
C LEU A 59 -7.85 -2.94 -2.04
N TYR A 60 -8.22 -2.60 -0.81
CA TYR A 60 -9.42 -1.83 -0.53
C TYR A 60 -9.07 -0.57 0.25
N TYR A 61 -9.80 0.49 -0.04
CA TYR A 61 -9.82 1.75 0.70
C TYR A 61 -11.16 1.90 1.41
N TYR A 62 -11.12 2.36 2.65
CA TYR A 62 -12.29 2.66 3.44
C TYR A 62 -12.73 4.10 3.20
N MET A 63 -13.98 4.27 2.77
CA MET A 63 -14.58 5.58 2.58
C MET A 63 -15.89 5.72 3.33
N VAL A 64 -16.19 6.95 3.73
CA VAL A 64 -17.50 7.36 4.24
C VAL A 64 -18.19 8.16 3.15
N GLU A 65 -19.31 7.66 2.65
CA GLU A 65 -20.11 8.37 1.66
C GLU A 65 -20.85 9.53 2.34
N SER A 66 -20.43 10.76 2.05
CA SER A 66 -20.88 11.99 2.72
C SER A 66 -22.39 12.23 2.63
N ARG A 67 -23.03 11.76 1.56
CA ARG A 67 -24.46 11.98 1.31
C ARG A 67 -25.37 11.15 2.22
N TYR A 68 -24.91 9.97 2.63
CA TYR A 68 -25.73 9.00 3.38
C TYR A 68 -25.07 8.51 4.68
N GLY A 69 -23.86 8.98 5.00
CA GLY A 69 -23.08 8.51 6.14
C GLY A 69 -22.73 7.02 6.05
N THR A 70 -22.77 6.43 4.85
CA THR A 70 -22.57 5.00 4.67
C THR A 70 -21.09 4.67 4.62
N HIS A 71 -20.70 3.64 5.37
CA HIS A 71 -19.33 3.15 5.45
C HIS A 71 -19.11 2.04 4.43
N LEU A 72 -18.16 2.23 3.52
CA LEU A 72 -17.94 1.34 2.39
C LEU A 72 -16.46 1.00 2.23
N TRP A 73 -16.19 -0.26 1.89
CA TRP A 73 -14.89 -0.71 1.40
C TRP A 73 -14.93 -0.72 -0.12
N VAL A 74 -14.13 0.16 -0.74
CA VAL A 74 -14.06 0.27 -2.20
C VAL A 74 -12.76 -0.36 -2.68
N PRO A 75 -12.82 -1.27 -3.68
CA PRO A 75 -11.62 -1.87 -4.24
C PRO A 75 -10.81 -0.82 -5.02
N GLU A 76 -9.52 -0.76 -4.76
CA GLU A 76 -8.61 0.18 -5.40
C GLU A 76 -8.05 -0.37 -6.71
N LEU A 77 -8.06 0.48 -7.73
CA LEU A 77 -7.61 0.17 -9.09
C LEU A 77 -6.26 0.83 -9.36
N LEU A 78 -5.45 0.22 -10.22
CA LEU A 78 -4.17 0.76 -10.66
C LEU A 78 -3.22 1.07 -9.48
N ARG A 79 -3.16 0.17 -8.50
CA ARG A 79 -2.26 0.24 -7.33
C ARG A 79 -1.33 -0.96 -7.29
N TYR A 80 -0.08 -0.73 -6.93
CA TYR A 80 0.87 -1.82 -6.71
C TYR A 80 0.62 -2.53 -5.38
N LEU A 81 0.63 -3.85 -5.44
CA LEU A 81 0.80 -4.75 -4.32
C LEU A 81 2.11 -5.52 -4.49
N TYR A 82 2.84 -5.68 -3.39
CA TYR A 82 4.05 -6.48 -3.32
C TYR A 82 3.72 -7.81 -2.65
N PHE A 83 4.23 -8.90 -3.22
CA PHE A 83 4.02 -10.26 -2.77
C PHE A 83 5.38 -10.85 -2.40
N ASP A 84 5.59 -11.11 -1.11
CA ASP A 84 6.84 -11.63 -0.57
C ASP A 84 6.57 -12.99 0.08
N VAL A 85 7.36 -14.00 -0.27
CA VAL A 85 7.25 -15.35 0.29
C VAL A 85 8.53 -15.67 1.05
N TYR A 86 8.35 -16.08 2.31
CA TYR A 86 9.43 -16.42 3.23
C TYR A 86 9.38 -17.89 3.62
N ASP A 87 10.54 -18.52 3.77
CA ASP A 87 10.65 -19.84 4.40
C ASP A 87 10.44 -19.78 5.92
N SER A 88 10.47 -20.95 6.58
CA SER A 88 10.31 -21.06 8.03
C SER A 88 11.48 -20.47 8.83
N SER A 89 12.61 -20.18 8.20
CA SER A 89 13.76 -19.49 8.78
C SER A 89 13.73 -17.98 8.50
N HIS A 90 12.61 -17.46 7.99
CA HIS A 90 12.41 -16.05 7.64
C HIS A 90 13.33 -15.55 6.51
N ASN A 91 13.85 -16.44 5.66
CA ASN A 91 14.55 -16.03 4.45
C ASN A 91 13.54 -15.74 3.34
N LEU A 92 13.72 -14.62 2.63
CA LEU A 92 12.95 -14.32 1.42
C LEU A 92 13.33 -15.33 0.34
N VAL A 93 12.37 -16.12 -0.13
CA VAL A 93 12.59 -17.15 -1.16
C VAL A 93 11.98 -16.78 -2.51
N TRP A 94 10.99 -15.88 -2.52
CA TRP A 94 10.40 -15.35 -3.74
C TRP A 94 9.75 -14.00 -3.47
N SER A 95 9.80 -13.10 -4.44
CA SER A 95 9.09 -11.81 -4.39
C SER A 95 8.68 -11.37 -5.78
N ASP A 96 7.51 -10.76 -5.91
CA ASP A 96 7.08 -10.06 -7.12
C ASP A 96 6.13 -8.90 -6.77
N ARG A 97 5.84 -8.05 -7.75
CA ARG A 97 4.85 -6.98 -7.63
C ARG A 97 3.85 -7.05 -8.77
N ALA A 98 2.59 -6.75 -8.46
CA ALA A 98 1.54 -6.66 -9.45
C ALA A 98 0.66 -5.44 -9.22
N ILE A 99 0.12 -4.89 -10.31
CA ILE A 99 -0.83 -3.78 -10.27
C ILE A 99 -2.25 -4.31 -10.20
N THR A 100 -3.12 -3.70 -9.39
CA THR A 100 -4.55 -4.03 -9.39
C THR A 100 -5.18 -3.66 -10.73
N ASN A 101 -5.84 -4.64 -11.34
CA ASN A 101 -6.44 -4.53 -12.66
C ASN A 101 -7.64 -3.56 -12.67
N LEU A 102 -7.80 -2.83 -13.77
CA LEU A 102 -8.87 -1.83 -13.94
C LEU A 102 -10.30 -2.42 -13.88
N PHE A 103 -10.48 -3.66 -14.34
CA PHE A 103 -11.80 -4.31 -14.44
C PHE A 103 -12.09 -5.24 -13.27
N THR A 104 -11.07 -5.91 -12.74
CA THR A 104 -11.25 -6.95 -11.70
C THR A 104 -10.79 -6.51 -10.31
N ALA A 105 -10.07 -5.39 -10.21
CA ALA A 105 -9.35 -4.93 -9.02
C ALA A 105 -8.32 -5.93 -8.44
N ASN A 106 -8.06 -7.04 -9.14
CA ASN A 106 -7.10 -8.05 -8.71
C ASN A 106 -5.69 -7.67 -9.17
N ALA A 107 -4.72 -7.78 -8.27
CA ALA A 107 -3.31 -7.87 -8.60
C ALA A 107 -2.93 -9.34 -8.68
N THR A 108 -2.33 -9.73 -9.80
CA THR A 108 -1.90 -11.10 -10.09
C THR A 108 -0.41 -11.06 -10.45
N PRO A 109 0.51 -11.38 -9.52
CA PRO A 109 1.94 -11.50 -9.83
C PRO A 109 2.20 -12.69 -10.75
N HIS A 110 3.44 -12.81 -11.24
CA HIS A 110 3.86 -13.99 -11.99
C HIS A 110 3.75 -15.25 -11.14
N THR A 111 3.56 -16.37 -11.82
CA THR A 111 3.56 -17.68 -11.18
C THR A 111 4.97 -18.07 -10.73
N PHE A 112 5.04 -18.95 -9.73
CA PHE A 112 6.29 -19.47 -9.20
C PHE A 112 6.11 -20.88 -8.64
N THR A 113 7.22 -21.53 -8.29
CA THR A 113 7.22 -22.89 -7.73
C THR A 113 8.01 -22.95 -6.43
N LEU A 114 7.56 -23.78 -5.49
CA LEU A 114 8.30 -24.11 -4.27
C LEU A 114 8.64 -25.60 -4.26
N ASN A 115 9.93 -25.94 -4.36
CA ASN A 115 10.38 -27.34 -4.51
C ASN A 115 10.60 -28.06 -3.17
N LYS A 116 10.87 -27.32 -2.10
CA LYS A 116 11.13 -27.88 -0.77
C LYS A 116 9.82 -27.93 0.01
N LYS A 117 9.48 -29.11 0.54
CA LYS A 117 8.34 -29.27 1.44
C LYS A 117 8.49 -28.44 2.71
N GLY A 118 7.37 -27.98 3.25
CA GLY A 118 7.34 -27.19 4.48
C GLY A 118 6.29 -26.08 4.47
N THR A 119 6.35 -25.24 5.49
CA THR A 119 5.45 -24.09 5.64
C THR A 119 6.18 -22.82 5.25
N TYR A 120 5.57 -22.05 4.36
CA TYR A 120 6.04 -20.74 3.93
C TYR A 120 5.05 -19.67 4.39
N THR A 121 5.54 -18.44 4.53
CA THR A 121 4.72 -17.28 4.87
C THR A 121 4.61 -16.37 3.64
N LEU A 122 3.39 -16.15 3.16
CA LEU A 122 3.09 -15.13 2.17
C LEU A 122 2.73 -13.83 2.88
N ILE A 123 3.42 -12.74 2.54
CA ILE A 123 3.08 -11.38 2.91
C ILE A 123 2.69 -10.63 1.65
N VAL A 124 1.50 -10.03 1.65
CA VAL A 124 1.06 -9.11 0.60
C VAL A 124 0.96 -7.72 1.21
N LYS A 125 1.63 -6.73 0.64
CA LYS A 125 1.72 -5.38 1.21
C LYS A 125 1.49 -4.27 0.19
N HIS A 126 1.04 -3.12 0.70
CA HIS A 126 0.89 -1.88 -0.03
C HIS A 126 1.70 -0.76 0.66
N GLU A 127 2.56 -0.10 -0.10
CA GLU A 127 3.48 0.97 0.36
C GLU A 127 3.33 2.25 -0.51
N GLY A 128 2.11 2.53 -1.00
CA GLY A 128 1.81 3.71 -1.83
C GLY A 128 1.28 4.90 -1.03
N ASN A 129 0.66 5.86 -1.73
CA ASN A 129 0.13 7.09 -1.12
C ASN A 129 -1.13 6.88 -0.26
N LEU A 130 -1.72 5.68 -0.27
CA LEU A 130 -2.77 5.33 0.67
C LEU A 130 -2.14 4.82 1.97
N LYS A 131 -2.95 4.68 3.03
CA LYS A 131 -2.46 4.07 4.28
C LYS A 131 -1.76 2.75 3.98
N HIS A 132 -0.55 2.57 4.48
CA HIS A 132 0.17 1.32 4.31
C HIS A 132 -0.58 0.20 5.01
N CYS A 133 -0.69 -0.95 4.36
CA CYS A 133 -1.27 -2.15 4.96
C CYS A 133 -0.57 -3.39 4.44
N GLN A 134 -0.70 -4.47 5.22
CA GLN A 134 -0.24 -5.79 4.82
C GLN A 134 -1.24 -6.86 5.28
N SER A 135 -1.22 -7.98 4.58
CA SER A 135 -1.95 -9.19 4.96
C SER A 135 -0.99 -10.38 4.87
N THR A 136 -1.19 -11.37 5.73
CA THR A 136 -0.28 -12.51 5.88
C THR A 136 -1.06 -13.80 5.91
N THR A 137 -0.55 -14.83 5.21
CA THR A 137 -1.13 -16.18 5.18
C THR A 137 -0.03 -17.22 4.99
N LYS A 138 -0.36 -18.51 5.11
CA LYS A 138 0.57 -19.62 4.96
C LYS A 138 0.40 -20.33 3.62
N ILE A 139 1.52 -20.79 3.08
CA ILE A 139 1.56 -21.75 1.97
C ILE A 139 2.15 -23.04 2.52
N TYR A 140 1.36 -24.10 2.55
CA TYR A 140 1.81 -25.45 2.91
C TYR A 140 2.23 -26.19 1.64
N VAL A 141 3.49 -26.63 1.60
CA VAL A 141 4.04 -27.38 0.46
C VAL A 141 4.21 -28.84 0.86
N GLU A 142 3.43 -29.72 0.23
CA GLU A 142 3.35 -31.16 0.51
C GLU A 142 4.07 -32.04 -0.51
#